data_AF-A0A222VNR4-F1
#
_entry.id   AF-A0A222VNR4-F1
#
_cell.length_a   1.000
_cell.length_b   1.000
_cell.length_c   1.000
_cell.angle_alpha   90.00
_cell.angle_beta   90.00
_cell.angle_gamma   90.00
#
_symmetry.space_group_name_H-M   'P 1'
#
loop_
_entity.id
_entity.type
_entity.pdbx_description
1 polymer ?
#
loop_
_entity_poly.entity_id
_entity_poly.type
_entity_poly.pdbx_seq_one_letter_code
_entity_poly.pdbx_strand_id
1 'polypeptide(L)'
;MRNIPVNLGGFKLMVTEAPVMKMREDGNGELVPVLAYGTNEQQFVVSVFAKRRPREDGGRVGKGEEIKVTLSADPGDGFDEGTYVELIDATTSPWAMKDDQGNVTSGLSFKAAGLKPAGQSGLSSAA
;
A
#
# COMPACT_ATOMS: atom_id res chain seq x y z
N MET A 1 -14.46 10.22 -4.51
CA MET A 1 -13.64 9.08 -4.95
C MET A 1 -14.21 7.81 -4.34
N ARG A 2 -14.33 6.72 -5.10
CA ARG A 2 -14.90 5.45 -4.62
C ARG A 2 -13.77 4.46 -4.39
N ASN A 3 -13.68 3.92 -3.18
CA ASN A 3 -12.78 2.82 -2.87
C ASN A 3 -13.29 1.54 -3.56
N ILE A 4 -12.43 0.91 -4.36
CA ILE A 4 -12.69 -0.33 -5.07
C ILE A 4 -11.86 -1.43 -4.40
N PRO A 5 -12.46 -2.53 -3.93
CA PRO A 5 -11.69 -3.65 -3.37
C PRO A 5 -10.68 -4.20 -4.37
N VAL A 6 -9.48 -4.53 -3.90
CA VAL A 6 -8.42 -5.13 -4.72
C VAL A 6 -8.02 -6.47 -4.14
N ASN A 7 -7.96 -7.49 -5.00
CA ASN A 7 -7.44 -8.80 -4.64
C ASN A 7 -5.95 -8.89 -5.02
N LEU A 8 -5.08 -8.95 -4.01
CA LEU A 8 -3.64 -9.09 -4.16
C LEU A 8 -3.13 -10.50 -3.82
N GLY A 9 -3.99 -11.50 -3.64
CA GLY A 9 -3.58 -12.85 -3.23
C GLY A 9 -2.61 -13.53 -4.20
N GLY A 10 -2.68 -13.19 -5.50
CA GLY A 10 -1.75 -13.65 -6.53
C GLY A 10 -0.36 -13.00 -6.50
N PHE A 11 -0.09 -12.13 -5.54
CA PHE A 11 1.17 -11.38 -5.42
C PHE A 11 1.88 -11.70 -4.10
N LYS A 12 3.21 -11.63 -4.13
CA LYS A 12 4.05 -11.50 -2.93
C LYS A 12 4.26 -10.00 -2.73
N LEU A 13 3.91 -9.50 -1.56
CA LEU A 13 4.12 -8.10 -1.20
C LEU A 13 5.26 -8.06 -0.18
N MET A 14 6.35 -7.39 -0.53
CA MET A 14 7.50 -7.20 0.35
C MET A 14 7.57 -5.74 0.76
N VAL A 15 7.73 -5.44 2.03
CA VAL A 15 7.95 -4.07 2.51
C VAL A 15 9.26 -3.54 1.94
N THR A 16 9.21 -2.37 1.28
CA THR A 16 10.37 -1.64 0.76
C THR A 16 10.70 -0.39 1.57
N GLU A 17 9.70 0.20 2.22
CA GLU A 17 9.88 1.23 3.24
C GLU A 17 8.93 0.89 4.39
N ALA A 18 9.46 0.81 5.62
CA ALA A 18 8.69 0.43 6.80
C ALA A 18 7.49 1.38 7.03
N PRO A 19 6.41 0.92 7.67
CA PRO A 19 5.28 1.76 7.99
C PRO A 19 5.69 2.95 8.86
N VAL A 20 5.31 4.16 8.45
CA VAL A 20 5.54 5.38 9.21
C VAL A 20 4.28 6.22 9.28
N MET A 21 4.15 7.06 10.31
CA MET A 21 3.06 8.01 10.42
C MET A 21 3.07 8.94 9.20
N LYS A 22 1.92 9.04 8.54
CA LYS A 22 1.78 9.88 7.36
C LYS A 22 1.66 11.33 7.79
N MET A 23 2.62 12.15 7.40
CA MET A 23 2.66 13.58 7.70
C MET A 23 2.23 14.41 6.49
N ARG A 24 1.73 15.62 6.73
CA ARG A 24 1.49 16.66 5.73
C ARG A 24 1.90 18.01 6.30
N GLU A 25 2.18 18.97 5.44
CA GLU A 25 2.30 20.36 5.88
C GLU A 25 0.91 20.96 6.17
N ASP A 26 0.83 21.83 7.16
CA ASP A 26 -0.33 22.68 7.44
C ASP A 26 -0.20 24.06 6.75
N GLY A 27 -1.15 24.97 7.03
CA GLY A 27 -1.15 26.31 6.43
C GLY A 27 0.02 27.19 6.86
N ASN A 28 0.77 26.80 7.90
CA ASN A 28 1.94 27.50 8.42
C ASN A 28 3.26 26.83 7.98
N GLY A 29 3.18 25.72 7.23
CA GLY A 29 4.35 24.94 6.81
C GLY A 29 4.86 23.96 7.86
N GLU A 30 4.12 23.72 8.94
CA GLU A 30 4.50 22.72 9.96
C GLU A 30 4.04 21.32 9.56
N LEU A 31 4.87 20.31 9.83
CA LEU A 31 4.51 18.91 9.60
C LEU A 31 3.55 18.40 10.68
N VAL A 32 2.32 18.09 10.28
CA VAL A 32 1.27 17.53 11.13
C VAL A 32 0.83 16.16 10.65
N PRO A 33 0.38 15.26 11.55
CA PRO A 33 -0.18 13.98 11.15
C PRO A 33 -1.39 14.13 10.23
N VAL A 34 -1.47 13.28 9.20
CA VAL A 34 -2.66 13.14 8.37
C VAL A 34 -3.72 12.38 9.14
N LEU A 35 -4.88 13.00 9.32
CA LEU A 35 -6.02 12.40 10.00
C LEU A 35 -7.10 11.95 9.00
N ALA A 36 -7.73 10.82 9.29
CA ALA A 36 -8.90 10.35 8.56
C ALA A 36 -10.10 11.28 8.78
N TYR A 37 -10.74 11.67 7.68
CA TYR A 37 -11.91 12.53 7.73
C TYR A 37 -13.07 11.84 8.46
N GLY A 38 -13.63 12.50 9.47
CA GLY A 38 -14.77 12.02 10.25
C GLY A 38 -14.41 11.19 11.48
N THR A 39 -13.25 10.53 11.52
CA THR A 39 -12.79 9.75 12.70
C THR A 39 -11.60 10.36 13.42
N ASN A 40 -10.88 11.30 12.81
CA ASN A 40 -9.64 11.90 13.32
C ASN A 40 -8.54 10.89 13.66
N GLU A 41 -8.61 9.67 13.11
CA GLU A 41 -7.59 8.64 13.30
C GLU A 41 -6.35 8.96 12.47
N GLN A 42 -5.17 8.73 13.05
CA GLN A 42 -3.90 8.91 12.35
C GLN A 42 -3.74 7.89 11.23
N GLN A 43 -3.23 8.34 10.10
CA GLN A 43 -2.91 7.47 8.97
C GLN A 43 -1.42 7.14 8.95
N PHE A 44 -1.13 5.95 8.45
CA PHE A 44 0.24 5.51 8.22
C PHE A 44 0.45 5.27 6.73
N VAL A 45 1.71 5.21 6.31
CA VAL A 45 2.09 4.90 4.95
C VAL A 45 3.18 3.85 4.95
N VAL A 46 3.03 2.87 4.06
CA VAL A 46 4.02 1.81 3.82
C VAL A 46 4.26 1.70 2.33
N SER A 47 5.50 1.43 1.93
CA SER A 47 5.84 1.10 0.55
C SER A 47 6.03 -0.40 0.44
N VAL A 48 5.38 -1.04 -0.55
CA VAL A 48 5.52 -2.47 -0.79
C VAL A 48 5.83 -2.75 -2.25
N PHE A 49 6.74 -3.70 -2.49
CA PHE A 49 6.99 -4.27 -3.80
C PHE A 49 6.06 -5.45 -4.06
N ALA A 50 5.13 -5.27 -4.99
CA ALA A 50 4.19 -6.28 -5.43
C ALA A 50 4.77 -7.07 -6.61
N LYS A 51 5.14 -8.33 -6.36
CA LYS A 51 5.60 -9.25 -7.40
C LYS A 51 4.63 -10.40 -7.59
N ARG A 52 4.21 -10.65 -8.82
CA ARG A 52 3.32 -11.77 -9.13
C ARG A 52 3.95 -13.10 -8.69
N ARG A 53 3.17 -13.96 -8.04
CA ARG A 53 3.60 -15.31 -7.67
C ARG A 53 3.90 -16.14 -8.94
N PRO A 54 4.83 -17.11 -8.86
CA PRO A 54 5.06 -18.05 -9.95
C PRO A 54 3.75 -18.67 -10.41
N ARG A 55 3.60 -18.84 -11.72
CA ARG A 55 2.48 -19.60 -12.28
C ARG A 55 2.78 -21.09 -12.15
N GLU A 56 1.75 -21.90 -11.93
CA GLU A 56 1.87 -23.36 -11.86
C GLU A 56 2.39 -23.96 -13.17
N ASP A 57 2.11 -23.30 -14.31
CA ASP A 57 2.57 -23.68 -15.65
C ASP A 57 4.05 -23.35 -15.92
N GLY A 58 4.79 -22.80 -14.95
CA GLY A 58 6.19 -22.38 -15.11
C GLY A 58 6.40 -21.19 -16.04
N GLY A 59 5.31 -20.54 -16.50
CA GLY A 59 5.36 -19.41 -17.39
C GLY A 59 6.05 -18.19 -16.77
N ARG A 60 6.63 -17.34 -17.62
CA ARG A 60 7.28 -16.10 -17.17
C ARG A 60 6.32 -15.23 -16.37
N VAL A 61 6.76 -14.84 -15.17
CA VAL A 61 6.12 -13.78 -14.39
C VAL A 61 6.64 -12.41 -14.84
N GLY A 62 5.75 -11.43 -14.92
CA GLY A 62 6.12 -10.05 -15.24
C GLY A 62 7.01 -9.42 -14.15
N LYS A 63 7.53 -8.22 -14.45
CA LYS A 63 8.21 -7.40 -13.44
C LYS A 63 7.23 -7.05 -12.31
N GLY A 64 7.76 -6.88 -11.10
CA GLY A 64 6.98 -6.34 -9.99
C GLY A 64 6.88 -4.82 -10.08
N GLU A 65 6.02 -4.27 -9.24
CA GLU A 65 5.77 -2.84 -9.13
C GLU A 65 5.82 -2.43 -7.66
N GLU A 66 6.35 -1.25 -7.39
CA GLU A 66 6.31 -0.67 -6.06
C GLU A 66 5.03 0.16 -5.91
N ILE A 67 4.29 -0.08 -4.84
CA ILE A 67 3.05 0.64 -4.53
C ILE A 67 3.13 1.23 -3.12
N LYS A 68 2.69 2.48 -3.02
CA LYS A 68 2.56 3.18 -1.74
C LYS A 68 1.13 3.02 -1.22
N VAL A 69 1.00 2.47 -0.02
CA VAL A 69 -0.29 2.13 0.59
C VAL A 69 -0.51 3.00 1.82
N THR A 70 -1.64 3.70 1.89
CA THR A 70 -2.06 4.38 3.11
C THR A 70 -2.81 3.40 4.01
N LEU A 71 -2.37 3.25 5.26
CA LEU A 71 -3.01 2.42 6.26
C LEU A 71 -3.93 3.27 7.14
N SER A 72 -5.11 2.73 7.46
CA SER A 72 -6.10 3.40 8.30
C SER A 72 -5.79 3.29 9.80
N ALA A 73 -4.89 2.39 10.20
CA ALA A 73 -4.47 2.17 11.57
C ALA A 73 -2.96 1.89 11.62
N ASP A 74 -2.40 2.06 12.82
CA ASP A 74 -1.03 1.64 13.11
C ASP A 74 -0.92 0.11 12.92
N PRO A 75 -0.04 -0.38 12.02
CA PRO A 75 0.13 -1.81 11.85
C PRO A 75 0.86 -2.48 13.03
N GLY A 76 1.48 -1.71 13.93
CA GLY A 76 2.33 -2.22 15.00
C GLY A 76 3.73 -2.62 14.52
N ASP A 77 4.49 -3.28 15.40
CA ASP A 77 5.86 -3.70 15.13
C ASP A 77 5.94 -4.93 14.21
N GLY A 78 7.15 -5.21 13.69
CA GLY A 78 7.44 -6.44 12.94
C GLY A 78 7.19 -6.35 11.43
N PHE A 79 7.08 -5.13 10.90
CA PHE A 79 6.90 -4.85 9.47
C PHE A 79 8.09 -4.06 8.90
N ASP A 80 9.30 -4.45 9.28
CA ASP A 80 10.54 -3.87 8.77
C ASP A 80 10.73 -4.15 7.28
N GLU A 81 11.61 -3.38 6.63
CA GLU A 81 11.99 -3.59 5.24
C GLU A 81 12.42 -5.05 4.97
N GLY A 82 11.97 -5.60 3.84
CA GLY A 82 12.16 -7.01 3.48
C GLY A 82 11.09 -7.95 4.02
N THR A 83 10.24 -7.52 4.96
CA THR A 83 9.14 -8.35 5.50
C THR A 83 8.09 -8.62 4.42
N TYR A 84 7.63 -9.87 4.32
CA TYR A 84 6.50 -10.22 3.45
C TYR A 84 5.16 -10.07 4.18
N VAL A 85 4.22 -9.38 3.54
CA VAL A 85 2.94 -9.02 4.15
C VAL A 85 1.75 -9.31 3.25
N GLU A 86 0.57 -9.31 3.86
CA GLU A 86 -0.71 -9.17 3.18
C GLU A 86 -1.40 -7.90 3.67
N LEU A 87 -2.08 -7.20 2.76
CA LEU A 87 -2.89 -6.03 3.09
C LEU A 87 -4.29 -6.47 3.55
N ILE A 88 -4.75 -5.94 4.69
CA ILE A 88 -6.10 -6.18 5.21
C ILE A 88 -7.06 -5.20 4.54
N ASP A 89 -8.17 -5.70 3.98
CA ASP A 89 -9.21 -4.89 3.31
C ASP A 89 -8.66 -3.87 2.30
N ALA A 90 -7.77 -4.35 1.43
CA ALA A 90 -7.10 -3.52 0.43
C ALA A 90 -8.10 -2.93 -0.57
N THR A 91 -7.98 -1.62 -0.82
CA THR A 91 -8.76 -0.90 -1.80
C THR A 91 -7.88 0.01 -2.65
N THR A 92 -8.36 0.33 -3.85
CA THR A 92 -7.78 1.35 -4.71
C THR A 92 -8.83 2.40 -5.07
N SER A 93 -8.38 3.63 -5.26
CA SER A 93 -9.21 4.73 -5.74
C SER A 93 -8.49 5.43 -6.88
N PRO A 94 -9.08 5.47 -8.10
CA PRO A 94 -8.60 6.36 -9.14
C PRO A 94 -8.91 7.81 -8.78
N TRP A 95 -7.97 8.69 -9.10
CA TRP A 95 -8.11 10.13 -8.91
C TRP A 95 -7.60 10.86 -10.15
N ALA A 96 -8.16 12.04 -10.37
CA ALA A 96 -7.69 13.00 -11.36
C ALA A 96 -7.83 14.39 -10.77
N MET A 97 -6.82 15.22 -10.95
CA MET A 97 -6.76 16.61 -10.52
C MET A 97 -6.39 17.46 -11.73
N LYS A 98 -7.04 18.61 -11.85
CA LYS A 98 -6.72 19.60 -12.86
C LYS A 98 -5.96 20.74 -12.19
N ASP A 99 -4.84 21.15 -12.75
CA ASP A 99 -4.10 22.32 -12.27
C ASP A 99 -4.72 23.63 -12.81
N ASP A 100 -4.21 24.76 -12.33
CA ASP A 100 -4.69 26.10 -12.72
C ASP A 100 -4.46 26.41 -14.21
N GLN A 101 -3.52 25.71 -14.86
CA GLN A 101 -3.23 25.83 -16.30
C GLN A 101 -4.11 24.92 -17.15
N GLY A 102 -4.84 24.02 -16.51
CA GLY A 102 -5.77 23.09 -17.12
C GLY A 102 -5.21 21.73 -17.50
N ASN A 103 -3.96 21.42 -17.11
CA ASN A 103 -3.41 20.08 -17.27
C ASN A 103 -4.05 19.11 -16.28
N VAL A 104 -4.25 17.86 -16.70
CA VAL A 104 -4.83 16.82 -15.86
C VAL A 104 -3.73 15.87 -15.41
N THR A 105 -3.54 15.77 -14.08
CA THR A 105 -2.75 14.71 -13.46
C THR A 105 -3.70 13.66 -12.90
N SER A 106 -3.45 12.39 -13.16
CA SER A 106 -4.26 11.28 -12.65
C SER A 106 -3.39 10.17 -12.07
N GLY A 107 -4.00 9.31 -11.26
CA GLY A 107 -3.31 8.20 -10.66
C GLY A 107 -4.24 7.24 -9.92
N LEU A 108 -3.62 6.25 -9.28
CA LEU A 108 -4.26 5.32 -8.36
C LEU A 108 -3.71 5.54 -6.96
N SER A 109 -4.59 5.58 -5.97
CA SER A 109 -4.20 5.54 -4.56
C SER A 109 -4.60 4.22 -3.96
N PHE A 110 -3.68 3.57 -3.25
CA PHE A 110 -3.94 2.34 -2.52
C PHE A 110 -4.17 2.61 -1.03
N LYS A 111 -5.13 1.90 -0.45
CA LYS A 111 -5.45 1.94 0.97
C LYS A 111 -5.65 0.53 1.52
N ALA A 112 -5.37 0.34 2.81
CA ALA A 112 -5.67 -0.89 3.54
C ALA A 112 -6.03 -0.55 5.00
N ALA A 113 -6.77 -1.43 5.66
CA ALA A 113 -7.05 -1.28 7.10
C ALA A 113 -5.78 -1.48 7.94
N GLY A 114 -4.87 -2.36 7.50
CA GLY A 114 -3.62 -2.66 8.19
C GLY A 114 -2.80 -3.72 7.45
N LEU A 115 -1.80 -4.26 8.14
CA LEU A 115 -0.90 -5.29 7.64
C LEU A 115 -1.04 -6.56 8.49
N LYS A 116 -0.78 -7.70 7.86
CA LYS A 116 -0.49 -8.94 8.58
C LYS A 116 0.70 -9.65 7.93
N PRO A 117 1.48 -10.45 8.68
CA PRO A 117 2.53 -11.28 8.09
C PRO A 117 1.96 -12.18 7.00
N ALA A 118 2.67 -12.30 5.88
CA ALA A 118 2.29 -13.26 4.85
C ALA A 118 2.47 -14.68 5.40
N GLY A 119 1.44 -15.51 5.31
CA GLY A 119 1.53 -16.90 5.77
C GLY A 119 2.57 -17.71 4.99
N GLN A 120 3.22 -18.67 5.65
CA GLN A 120 4.20 -19.60 5.04
C GLN A 120 3.64 -20.44 3.88
N SER A 121 2.31 -20.47 3.67
CA SER A 121 1.64 -21.22 2.60
C SER A 121 2.06 -20.81 1.18
N GLY A 122 2.85 -19.75 1.01
CA GLY A 122 3.43 -19.33 -0.28
C GLY A 122 4.95 -19.50 -0.41
N LEU A 123 5.60 -20.15 0.57
CA LEU A 123 7.06 -20.38 0.62
C LEU A 123 7.43 -21.87 0.66
N SER A 124 6.46 -22.78 0.47
CA SER A 124 6.77 -24.22 0.47
C SER A 124 7.58 -24.62 -0.77
N SER A 125 8.82 -25.02 -0.47
CA SER A 125 9.72 -25.92 -1.21
C SER A 125 9.99 -25.65 -2.69
N ALA A 126 10.96 -24.77 -2.93
CA ALA A 126 11.93 -24.97 -3.99
C ALA A 126 13.32 -25.01 -3.35
N ALA A 127 13.66 -26.17 -2.78
CA ALA A 127 15.00 -26.60 -2.45
C ALA A 127 15.23 -27.97 -3.10
#